data_AF-A0AAU3NA93-F1
#
_entry.id   AF-A0AAU3NA93-F1
#
_cell.length_a   1.000
_cell.length_b   1.000
_cell.length_c   1.000
_cell.angle_alpha   90.00
_cell.angle_beta   90.00
_cell.angle_gamma   90.00
#
_symmetry.space_group_name_H-M   'P 1'
#
loop_
_entity.id
_entity.type
_entity.pdbx_description
1 polymer ?
#
loop_
_entity_poly.entity_id
_entity_poly.type
_entity_poly.pdbx_seq_one_letter_code
_entity_poly.pdbx_strand_id
1 'polypeptide(L)'
;MPVPIRRLIVALTLSCALLAGATACGGDGGTQDTAAVVATATTPSSTSSMEKQKLSKTRFVANAGLAAGATYQWIVKPWKAGKFKKGAQGRKRALVKAGVAGAFAYNRLKAAGRNAQGDPALSKAIAPLTAGIEALKNLPSKLRKGDATDATVGSYDDIINKVKDAGKSAGAPVKDQVPSAGQLAGG
;
A
#
# COMPACT_ATOMS: atom_id res chain seq x y z
N MET A 1 26.06 40.32 -10.63
CA MET A 1 25.11 40.12 -9.51
C MET A 1 25.80 39.25 -8.46
N PRO A 2 25.99 39.71 -7.21
CA PRO A 2 26.63 38.91 -6.17
C PRO A 2 25.70 37.76 -5.75
N VAL A 3 26.19 36.52 -5.87
CA VAL A 3 25.41 35.33 -5.51
C VAL A 3 25.45 35.15 -3.99
N PRO A 4 24.30 34.99 -3.30
CA PRO A 4 24.29 34.90 -1.84
C PRO A 4 25.01 33.63 -1.37
N ILE A 5 25.91 33.78 -0.39
CA ILE A 5 26.76 32.72 0.19
C ILE A 5 25.97 31.46 0.60
N ARG A 6 24.70 31.62 1.00
CA ARG A 6 23.80 30.49 1.29
C ARG A 6 23.54 29.58 0.08
N ARG A 7 23.56 30.09 -1.15
CA ARG A 7 23.40 29.29 -2.38
C ARG A 7 24.67 28.52 -2.73
N LEU A 8 25.85 29.05 -2.37
CA LEU A 8 27.13 28.34 -2.53
C LEU A 8 27.23 27.15 -1.56
N ILE A 9 26.76 27.30 -0.33
CA ILE A 9 26.77 26.22 0.67
C ILE A 9 25.82 25.06 0.27
N VAL A 10 24.65 25.38 -0.29
CA VAL A 10 23.69 24.36 -0.77
C VAL A 10 24.20 23.62 -2.01
N ALA A 11 24.93 24.31 -2.90
CA ALA A 11 25.55 23.67 -4.06
C ALA A 11 26.72 22.75 -3.67
N LEU A 12 27.50 23.13 -2.65
CA LEU A 12 28.63 22.33 -2.17
C LEU A 12 28.17 21.05 -1.45
N THR A 13 27.09 21.13 -0.66
CA THR A 13 26.55 19.94 0.03
C THR A 13 25.83 18.97 -0.92
N LEU A 14 25.19 19.48 -1.97
CA LEU A 14 24.58 18.64 -3.01
C LEU A 14 25.63 17.87 -3.82
N SER A 15 26.79 18.49 -4.08
CA SER A 15 27.90 17.86 -4.83
C SER A 15 28.58 16.73 -4.04
N CYS A 16 28.76 16.89 -2.72
CA CYS A 16 29.37 15.85 -1.88
C CYS A 16 28.42 14.66 -1.61
N ALA A 17 27.11 14.87 -1.66
CA ALA A 17 26.13 13.78 -1.48
C ALA A 17 26.04 12.85 -2.71
N LEU A 18 26.36 13.34 -3.92
CA LEU A 18 26.32 12.52 -5.14
C LEU A 18 27.54 11.60 -5.28
N LEU A 19 28.70 11.91 -4.68
CA LEU A 19 29.91 11.09 -4.80
C LEU A 19 29.96 9.90 -3.82
N ALA A 20 29.09 9.84 -2.81
CA ALA A 20 29.11 8.79 -1.79
C ALA A 20 28.11 7.63 -2.05
N GLY A 21 27.35 7.67 -3.16
CA GLY A 21 26.26 6.73 -3.46
C GLY A 21 26.54 5.67 -4.54
N ALA A 22 27.74 5.64 -5.14
CA ALA A 22 28.08 4.72 -6.22
C ALA A 22 29.17 3.72 -5.80
N THR A 23 28.80 2.75 -4.96
CA THR A 23 29.54 1.49 -4.83
C THR A 23 28.61 0.32 -5.16
N ALA A 24 28.40 0.10 -6.46
CA ALA A 24 27.84 -1.14 -6.98
C ALA A 24 28.37 -1.38 -8.41
N CYS A 25 29.46 -2.15 -8.48
CA CYS A 25 29.95 -3.01 -9.57
C CYS A 25 29.72 -2.57 -11.03
N GLY A 26 30.81 -2.17 -11.69
CA GLY A 26 30.92 -2.22 -13.16
C GLY A 26 32.14 -1.47 -13.68
N GLY A 27 33.14 -2.21 -14.20
CA GLY A 27 34.16 -1.64 -15.09
C GLY A 27 35.60 -2.05 -14.78
N ASP A 28 36.19 -2.74 -15.76
CA ASP A 28 37.52 -3.36 -15.87
C ASP A 28 38.74 -2.40 -15.78
N GLY A 29 39.87 -2.92 -15.30
CA GLY A 29 41.23 -2.47 -15.69
C GLY A 29 42.04 -1.62 -14.71
N GLY A 30 42.99 -2.23 -13.97
CA GLY A 30 44.12 -1.52 -13.35
C GLY A 30 44.75 -2.19 -12.13
N THR A 31 45.88 -2.87 -12.33
CA THR A 31 46.74 -3.49 -11.31
C THR A 31 47.20 -2.51 -10.22
N GLN A 32 46.98 -2.85 -8.94
CA GLN A 32 47.93 -2.64 -7.82
C GLN A 32 47.49 -3.34 -6.52
N ASP A 33 48.49 -3.95 -5.87
CA ASP A 33 48.47 -4.75 -4.64
C ASP A 33 47.76 -4.11 -3.43
N THR A 34 47.13 -4.97 -2.60
CA THR A 34 47.24 -5.07 -1.13
C THR A 34 45.91 -5.46 -0.47
N ALA A 35 46.00 -6.49 0.39
CA ALA A 35 45.03 -6.98 1.36
C ALA A 35 43.82 -7.76 0.82
N ALA A 36 43.96 -9.09 0.89
CA ALA A 36 42.85 -10.04 0.86
C ALA A 36 41.87 -9.76 2.01
N VAL A 37 40.88 -8.92 1.75
CA VAL A 37 39.62 -8.97 2.49
C VAL A 37 38.85 -10.14 1.90
N VAL A 38 38.80 -11.25 2.65
CA VAL A 38 37.88 -12.35 2.37
C VAL A 38 36.48 -11.75 2.46
N ALA A 39 35.93 -11.33 1.32
CA ALA A 39 34.51 -11.08 1.18
C ALA A 39 33.86 -12.43 1.41
N THR A 40 33.37 -12.66 2.63
CA THR A 40 32.34 -13.64 2.91
C THR A 40 31.16 -13.24 2.03
N ALA A 41 31.11 -13.80 0.83
CA ALA A 41 29.95 -13.78 -0.01
C ALA A 41 28.84 -14.45 0.79
N THR A 42 28.07 -13.64 1.53
CA THR A 42 26.79 -14.03 2.09
C THR A 42 25.90 -14.36 0.91
N THR A 43 26.00 -15.62 0.48
CA THR A 43 25.09 -16.22 -0.47
C THR A 43 23.69 -15.99 0.11
N PRO A 44 22.77 -15.33 -0.60
CA PRO A 44 21.44 -15.11 -0.07
C PRO A 44 20.80 -16.49 0.18
N SER A 45 20.71 -16.89 1.44
CA SER A 45 20.06 -18.14 1.82
C SER A 45 18.61 -18.09 1.36
N SER A 46 18.22 -19.05 0.53
CA SER A 46 16.85 -19.18 0.07
C SER A 46 15.94 -19.37 1.28
N THR A 47 15.03 -18.41 1.51
CA THR A 47 14.01 -18.50 2.55
C THR A 47 13.22 -19.79 2.38
N SER A 48 13.01 -20.53 3.48
CA SER A 48 12.24 -21.76 3.46
C SER A 48 10.78 -21.50 3.03
N SER A 49 10.12 -22.53 2.48
CA SER A 49 8.71 -22.41 2.05
C SER A 49 7.78 -21.97 3.18
N MET A 50 8.02 -22.39 4.42
CA MET A 50 7.25 -21.96 5.59
C MET A 50 7.43 -20.47 5.91
N GLU A 51 8.67 -19.97 5.86
CA GLU A 51 8.94 -18.56 6.11
C GLU A 51 8.32 -17.66 5.03
N LYS A 52 8.34 -18.10 3.76
CA LYS A 52 7.65 -17.42 2.65
C LYS A 52 6.14 -17.33 2.92
N GLN A 53 5.51 -18.42 3.34
CA GLN A 53 4.07 -18.43 3.69
C GLN A 53 3.75 -17.48 4.84
N LYS A 54 4.54 -17.50 5.92
CA LYS A 54 4.36 -16.59 7.06
C LYS A 54 4.47 -15.13 6.63
N LEU A 55 5.49 -14.79 5.84
CA LEU A 55 5.68 -13.45 5.31
C LEU A 55 4.51 -13.02 4.41
N SER A 56 4.00 -13.93 3.58
CA SER A 56 2.81 -13.72 2.75
C SER A 56 1.56 -13.45 3.58
N LYS A 57 1.29 -14.24 4.63
CA LYS A 57 0.16 -14.00 5.55
C LYS A 57 0.29 -12.64 6.23
N THR A 58 1.48 -12.30 6.73
CA THR A 58 1.71 -11.01 7.39
C THR A 58 1.47 -9.84 6.44
N ARG A 59 2.00 -9.91 5.21
CA ARG A 59 1.81 -8.85 4.20
C ARG A 59 0.35 -8.77 3.72
N PHE A 60 -0.34 -9.90 3.62
CA PHE A 60 -1.78 -9.95 3.34
C PHE A 60 -2.54 -9.20 4.44
N VAL A 61 -2.37 -9.58 5.72
CA VAL A 61 -3.08 -8.97 6.85
C VAL A 61 -2.77 -7.48 6.95
N ALA A 62 -1.51 -7.07 6.77
CA ALA A 62 -1.14 -5.66 6.81
C ALA A 62 -1.87 -4.84 5.73
N ASN A 63 -1.85 -5.30 4.48
CA ASN A 63 -2.49 -4.56 3.38
C ASN A 63 -4.02 -4.60 3.48
N ALA A 64 -4.60 -5.78 3.76
CA ALA A 64 -6.04 -5.93 3.91
C ALA A 64 -6.57 -5.11 5.11
N GLY A 65 -5.81 -5.06 6.21
CA GLY A 65 -6.17 -4.29 7.39
C GLY A 65 -6.17 -2.79 7.13
N LEU A 66 -5.15 -2.28 6.42
CA LEU A 66 -5.10 -0.89 6.00
C LEU A 66 -6.25 -0.52 5.06
N ALA A 67 -6.58 -1.42 4.11
CA ALA A 67 -7.74 -1.23 3.23
C ALA A 67 -9.05 -1.18 4.04
N ALA A 68 -9.23 -2.11 4.98
CA ALA A 68 -10.42 -2.20 5.81
C ALA A 68 -10.60 -0.96 6.69
N GLY A 69 -9.53 -0.52 7.37
CA GLY A 69 -9.58 0.67 8.20
C GLY A 69 -9.80 1.94 7.38
N ALA A 70 -9.25 2.03 6.17
CA ALA A 70 -9.50 3.17 5.30
C ALA A 70 -10.95 3.25 4.82
N THR A 71 -11.50 2.12 4.38
CA THR A 71 -12.91 2.00 4.01
C THR A 71 -13.80 2.35 5.20
N TYR A 72 -13.55 1.80 6.38
CA TYR A 72 -14.39 2.06 7.53
C TYR A 72 -14.37 3.54 7.95
N GLN A 73 -13.18 4.14 8.11
CA GLN A 73 -13.07 5.50 8.64
C GLN A 73 -13.56 6.59 7.69
N TRP A 74 -13.33 6.46 6.38
CA TRP A 74 -13.57 7.55 5.44
C TRP A 74 -14.64 7.25 4.39
N ILE A 75 -15.15 6.03 4.32
CA ILE A 75 -16.25 5.65 3.42
C ILE A 75 -17.48 5.29 4.25
N VAL A 76 -17.43 4.22 5.04
CA VAL A 76 -18.60 3.66 5.74
C VAL A 76 -19.07 4.55 6.89
N LYS A 77 -18.18 4.99 7.76
CA LYS A 77 -18.53 5.84 8.91
C LYS A 77 -19.16 7.19 8.49
N PRO A 78 -18.58 7.99 7.56
CA PRO A 78 -19.23 9.22 7.11
C PRO A 78 -20.53 8.96 6.33
N TRP A 79 -20.63 7.84 5.59
CA TRP A 79 -21.88 7.44 4.95
C TRP A 79 -22.99 7.19 5.99
N LYS A 80 -22.72 6.38 7.01
CA LYS A 80 -23.64 6.12 8.13
C LYS A 80 -24.04 7.41 8.86
N ALA A 81 -23.11 8.34 9.00
CA ALA A 81 -23.36 9.67 9.57
C ALA A 81 -24.10 10.64 8.62
N GLY A 82 -24.55 10.18 7.44
CA GLY A 82 -25.28 10.98 6.47
C GLY A 82 -24.45 12.06 5.76
N LYS A 83 -23.12 12.06 5.89
CA LYS A 83 -22.23 13.11 5.35
C LYS A 83 -22.21 13.17 3.83
N PHE A 84 -22.69 12.13 3.15
CA PHE A 84 -22.77 12.10 1.68
C PHE A 84 -24.12 12.58 1.12
N LYS A 85 -25.14 12.75 1.98
CA LYS A 85 -26.47 13.22 1.58
C LYS A 85 -26.40 14.65 1.01
N LYS A 86 -27.26 14.96 0.05
CA LYS A 86 -27.38 16.33 -0.50
C LYS A 86 -27.71 17.30 0.64
N GLY A 87 -27.09 18.48 0.61
CA GLY A 87 -27.24 19.51 1.66
C GLY A 87 -26.41 19.29 2.94
N ALA A 88 -25.78 18.13 3.12
CA ALA A 88 -24.95 17.89 4.31
C ALA A 88 -23.73 18.82 4.36
N GLN A 89 -23.49 19.43 5.52
CA GLN A 89 -22.33 20.30 5.73
C GLN A 89 -21.03 19.51 5.52
N GLY A 90 -20.15 20.03 4.66
CA GLY A 90 -18.88 19.39 4.34
C GLY A 90 -18.97 18.21 3.36
N ARG A 91 -20.13 17.96 2.73
CA ARG A 91 -20.35 16.84 1.78
C ARG A 91 -19.23 16.69 0.75
N LYS A 92 -18.86 17.76 0.05
CA LYS A 92 -17.81 17.72 -1.00
C LYS A 92 -16.48 17.21 -0.43
N ARG A 93 -16.07 17.68 0.76
CA ARG A 93 -14.84 17.23 1.42
C ARG A 93 -14.94 15.77 1.82
N ALA A 94 -16.10 15.34 2.32
CA ALA A 94 -16.35 13.95 2.69
C ALA A 94 -16.25 13.02 1.46
N LEU A 95 -16.88 13.38 0.34
CA LEU A 95 -16.81 12.62 -0.92
C LEU A 95 -15.38 12.55 -1.48
N VAL A 96 -14.63 13.65 -1.43
CA VAL A 96 -13.21 13.65 -1.86
C VAL A 96 -12.37 12.73 -0.98
N LYS A 97 -12.50 12.81 0.35
CA LYS A 97 -11.81 11.90 1.28
C LYS A 97 -12.18 10.45 1.02
N ALA A 98 -13.46 10.18 0.79
CA ALA A 98 -13.97 8.85 0.50
C ALA A 98 -13.43 8.31 -0.82
N GLY A 99 -13.37 9.13 -1.87
CA GLY A 99 -12.75 8.78 -3.15
C GLY A 99 -11.25 8.45 -3.01
N VAL A 100 -10.48 9.26 -2.28
CA VAL A 100 -9.06 8.98 -2.02
C VAL A 100 -8.89 7.69 -1.22
N ALA A 101 -9.67 7.51 -0.14
CA ALA A 101 -9.66 6.30 0.66
C ALA A 101 -10.05 5.06 -0.16
N GLY A 102 -11.01 5.18 -1.08
CA GLY A 102 -11.44 4.11 -1.95
C GLY A 102 -10.35 3.69 -2.94
N ALA A 103 -9.59 4.65 -3.48
CA ALA A 103 -8.45 4.37 -4.36
C ALA A 103 -7.33 3.66 -3.59
N PHE A 104 -7.00 4.16 -2.40
CA PHE A 104 -6.04 3.52 -1.49
C PHE A 104 -6.47 2.09 -1.14
N ALA A 105 -7.73 1.89 -0.74
CA ALA A 105 -8.26 0.58 -0.39
C ALA A 105 -8.17 -0.40 -1.56
N TYR A 106 -8.48 0.03 -2.79
CA TYR A 106 -8.31 -0.80 -3.99
C TYR A 106 -6.85 -1.22 -4.21
N ASN A 107 -5.88 -0.29 -4.14
CA ASN A 107 -4.48 -0.65 -4.33
C ASN A 107 -3.98 -1.62 -3.25
N ARG A 108 -4.38 -1.40 -1.99
CA ARG A 108 -4.05 -2.27 -0.87
C ARG A 108 -4.71 -3.64 -0.98
N LEU A 109 -5.95 -3.73 -1.42
CA LEU A 109 -6.62 -5.01 -1.69
C LEU A 109 -5.93 -5.77 -2.83
N LYS A 110 -5.47 -5.08 -3.88
CA LYS A 110 -4.65 -5.70 -4.92
C LYS A 110 -3.30 -6.20 -4.41
N ALA A 111 -2.66 -5.45 -3.52
CA ALA A 111 -1.44 -5.91 -2.86
C ALA A 111 -1.73 -7.13 -1.98
N ALA A 112 -2.82 -7.11 -1.21
CA ALA A 112 -3.25 -8.24 -0.39
C ALA A 112 -3.50 -9.49 -1.25
N GLY A 113 -4.24 -9.37 -2.36
CA GLY A 113 -4.46 -10.48 -3.29
C GLY A 113 -3.18 -11.08 -3.86
N ARG A 114 -2.18 -10.25 -4.17
CA ARG A 114 -0.85 -10.73 -4.59
C ARG A 114 -0.09 -11.43 -3.46
N ASN A 115 -0.11 -10.88 -2.25
CA ASN A 115 0.52 -11.51 -1.09
C ASN A 115 -0.10 -12.86 -0.74
N ALA A 116 -1.43 -12.97 -0.89
CA ALA A 116 -2.18 -14.21 -0.67
C ALA A 116 -1.72 -15.37 -1.56
N GLN A 117 -1.17 -15.10 -2.75
CA GLN A 117 -0.66 -16.15 -3.66
C GLN A 117 0.52 -16.94 -3.07
N GLY A 118 1.28 -16.36 -2.13
CA GLY A 118 2.39 -17.05 -1.48
C GLY A 118 1.97 -17.98 -0.34
N ASP A 119 0.68 -18.09 -0.03
CA ASP A 119 0.13 -19.03 0.95
C ASP A 119 -1.02 -19.86 0.33
N PRO A 120 -0.94 -21.21 0.31
CA PRO A 120 -1.94 -22.04 -0.35
C PRO A 120 -3.37 -21.93 0.21
N ALA A 121 -3.53 -21.60 1.49
CA ALA A 121 -4.86 -21.46 2.09
C ALA A 121 -5.47 -20.10 1.73
N LEU A 122 -4.69 -19.02 1.84
CA LEU A 122 -5.12 -17.68 1.44
C LEU A 122 -5.40 -17.58 -0.06
N SER A 123 -4.56 -18.18 -0.92
CA SER A 123 -4.75 -18.11 -2.36
C SER A 123 -6.09 -18.71 -2.79
N LYS A 124 -6.46 -19.87 -2.23
CA LYS A 124 -7.77 -20.50 -2.46
C LYS A 124 -8.92 -19.66 -1.93
N ALA A 125 -8.78 -19.07 -0.74
CA ALA A 125 -9.83 -18.27 -0.12
C ALA A 125 -10.07 -16.94 -0.86
N ILE A 126 -9.02 -16.31 -1.40
CA ILE A 126 -9.09 -15.01 -2.08
C ILE A 126 -9.41 -15.13 -3.57
N ALA A 127 -9.08 -16.25 -4.22
CA ALA A 127 -9.37 -16.49 -5.64
C ALA A 127 -10.79 -16.05 -6.07
N PRO A 128 -11.89 -16.48 -5.40
CA PRO A 128 -13.25 -16.08 -5.78
C PRO A 128 -13.55 -14.59 -5.61
N LEU A 129 -12.71 -13.85 -4.87
CA LEU A 129 -12.89 -12.42 -4.60
C LEU A 129 -12.17 -11.52 -5.60
N THR A 130 -11.30 -12.07 -6.44
CA THR A 130 -10.44 -11.31 -7.37
C THR A 130 -11.25 -10.40 -8.30
N ALA A 131 -12.33 -10.94 -8.89
CA ALA A 131 -13.22 -10.16 -9.75
C ALA A 131 -13.92 -9.03 -8.99
N GLY A 132 -14.31 -9.29 -7.73
CA GLY A 132 -14.91 -8.28 -6.86
C GLY A 132 -13.93 -7.16 -6.50
N ILE A 133 -12.67 -7.48 -6.22
CA ILE A 133 -11.61 -6.48 -5.99
C ILE A 133 -11.37 -5.64 -7.25
N GLU A 134 -11.31 -6.26 -8.43
CA GLU A 134 -11.09 -5.54 -9.69
C GLU A 134 -12.29 -4.65 -10.04
N ALA A 135 -13.51 -5.07 -9.70
CA ALA A 135 -14.70 -4.25 -9.85
C ALA A 135 -14.63 -2.94 -9.06
N LEU A 136 -13.85 -2.88 -7.96
CA LEU A 136 -13.67 -1.65 -7.18
C LEU A 136 -12.90 -0.56 -7.93
N LYS A 137 -12.14 -0.87 -8.99
CA LYS A 137 -11.23 0.07 -9.67
C LYS A 137 -11.87 1.41 -10.03
N ASN A 138 -13.12 1.41 -10.47
CA ASN A 138 -13.82 2.61 -10.95
C ASN A 138 -14.64 3.32 -9.86
N LEU A 139 -14.89 2.65 -8.74
CA LEU A 139 -15.71 3.15 -7.63
C LEU A 139 -15.13 4.39 -6.91
N PRO A 140 -13.80 4.58 -6.77
CA PRO A 140 -13.24 5.80 -6.16
C PRO A 140 -13.73 7.06 -6.87
N SER A 141 -13.82 7.00 -8.20
CA SER A 141 -14.26 8.12 -9.02
C SER A 141 -15.75 8.41 -8.83
N LYS A 142 -16.60 7.38 -8.76
CA LYS A 142 -18.04 7.51 -8.47
C LYS A 142 -18.27 8.08 -7.08
N LEU A 143 -17.55 7.56 -6.09
CA LEU A 143 -17.62 8.02 -4.71
C LEU A 143 -17.20 9.47 -4.57
N ARG A 144 -16.13 9.91 -5.25
CA ARG A 144 -15.70 11.32 -5.27
C ARG A 144 -16.74 12.25 -5.91
N LYS A 145 -17.43 11.78 -6.96
CA LYS A 145 -18.49 12.53 -7.64
C LYS A 145 -19.81 12.52 -6.85
N GLY A 146 -19.97 11.57 -5.94
CA GLY A 146 -21.21 11.35 -5.19
C GLY A 146 -22.26 10.61 -6.00
N ASP A 147 -21.84 9.83 -7.00
CA ASP A 147 -22.71 9.03 -7.87
C ASP A 147 -23.00 7.69 -7.22
N ALA A 148 -24.27 7.26 -7.21
CA ALA A 148 -24.71 5.97 -6.66
C ALA A 148 -24.03 5.63 -5.31
N THR A 149 -24.01 6.60 -4.38
CA THR A 149 -23.15 6.53 -3.20
C THR A 149 -23.48 5.32 -2.33
N ASP A 150 -24.76 5.03 -2.10
CA ASP A 150 -25.18 3.89 -1.26
C ASP A 150 -24.69 2.56 -1.84
N ALA A 151 -24.90 2.34 -3.15
CA ALA A 151 -24.41 1.14 -3.84
C ALA A 151 -22.88 1.04 -3.87
N THR A 152 -22.20 2.17 -4.04
CA THR A 152 -20.73 2.24 -4.06
C THR A 152 -20.14 1.93 -2.68
N VAL A 153 -20.71 2.49 -1.61
CA VAL A 153 -20.29 2.22 -0.23
C VAL A 153 -20.54 0.76 0.12
N GLY A 154 -21.72 0.22 -0.23
CA GLY A 154 -22.04 -1.20 -0.03
C GLY A 154 -21.05 -2.13 -0.72
N SER A 155 -20.68 -1.84 -1.96
CA SER A 155 -19.68 -2.63 -2.71
C SER A 155 -18.31 -2.67 -2.00
N TYR A 156 -17.86 -1.56 -1.43
CA TYR A 156 -16.62 -1.52 -0.65
C TYR A 156 -16.74 -2.33 0.63
N ASP A 157 -17.83 -2.16 1.39
CA ASP A 157 -18.06 -2.84 2.66
C ASP A 157 -18.14 -4.36 2.46
N ASP A 158 -18.89 -4.82 1.45
CA ASP A 158 -19.04 -6.23 1.11
C ASP A 158 -17.72 -6.89 0.73
N ILE A 159 -16.92 -6.26 -0.15
CA ILE A 159 -15.64 -6.82 -0.57
C ILE A 159 -14.64 -6.84 0.60
N ILE A 160 -14.60 -5.79 1.42
CA ILE A 160 -13.75 -5.75 2.60
C ILE A 160 -14.13 -6.86 3.58
N ASN A 161 -15.42 -7.06 3.87
CA ASN A 161 -15.88 -8.10 4.77
C ASN A 161 -15.55 -9.50 4.23
N LYS A 162 -15.78 -9.75 2.93
CA LYS A 162 -15.38 -11.02 2.29
C LYS A 162 -13.88 -11.28 2.38
N VAL A 163 -13.04 -10.26 2.20
CA VAL A 163 -11.58 -10.39 2.35
C VAL A 163 -11.18 -10.67 3.80
N LYS A 164 -11.85 -10.06 4.77
CA LYS A 164 -11.65 -10.34 6.20
C LYS A 164 -12.02 -11.78 6.54
N ASP A 165 -13.14 -12.26 6.00
CA ASP A 165 -13.62 -13.63 6.19
C ASP A 165 -12.68 -14.66 5.55
N ALA A 166 -12.24 -14.42 4.32
CA ALA A 166 -11.23 -15.24 3.64
C ALA A 166 -9.90 -15.29 4.41
N GLY A 167 -9.48 -14.14 4.96
CA GLY A 167 -8.32 -14.07 5.85
C GLY A 167 -8.51 -14.92 7.11
N LYS A 168 -9.66 -14.77 7.78
CA LYS A 168 -10.00 -15.55 8.97
C LYS A 168 -10.03 -17.06 8.70
N SER A 169 -10.65 -17.50 7.60
CA SER A 169 -10.71 -18.92 7.24
C SER A 169 -9.34 -19.52 6.93
N ALA A 170 -8.38 -18.70 6.46
CA ALA A 170 -7.00 -19.12 6.19
C ALA A 170 -6.04 -18.96 7.39
N GLY A 171 -6.55 -18.61 8.58
CA GLY A 171 -5.76 -18.39 9.79
C GLY A 171 -4.96 -17.08 9.78
N ALA A 172 -5.40 -16.09 9.00
CA ALA A 172 -4.79 -14.77 8.86
C ALA A 172 -5.86 -13.67 9.11
N PRO A 173 -6.34 -13.53 10.36
CA PRO A 173 -7.44 -12.62 10.67
C PRO A 173 -7.06 -11.17 10.40
N VAL A 174 -7.92 -10.48 9.64
CA VAL A 174 -7.73 -9.08 9.26
C VAL A 174 -8.50 -8.17 10.20
N LYS A 175 -7.80 -7.21 10.81
CA LYS A 175 -8.38 -6.16 11.65
C LYS A 175 -8.25 -4.82 10.94
N ASP A 176 -9.23 -3.95 11.16
CA ASP A 176 -9.25 -2.60 10.61
C ASP A 176 -8.04 -1.82 11.16
N GLN A 177 -7.20 -1.32 10.27
CA GLN A 177 -6.06 -0.47 10.60
C GLN A 177 -6.21 0.85 9.86
N VAL A 178 -6.32 1.94 10.61
CA VAL A 178 -6.50 3.27 10.02
C VAL A 178 -5.13 3.72 9.48
N PRO A 179 -4.96 3.89 8.15
CA PRO A 179 -3.70 4.36 7.61
C PRO A 179 -3.39 5.79 8.06
N SER A 180 -2.10 6.09 8.19
CA SER A 180 -1.64 7.46 8.41
C SER A 180 -1.86 8.34 7.19
N ALA A 181 -1.77 9.66 7.36
CA ALA A 181 -1.90 10.61 6.25
C ALA A 181 -0.86 10.37 5.15
N GLY A 182 0.39 10.06 5.52
CA GLY A 182 1.44 9.73 4.56
C GLY A 182 1.16 8.44 3.79
N GLN A 183 0.59 7.43 4.45
CA GLN A 183 0.19 6.18 3.80
C GLN A 183 -0.95 6.39 2.79
N LEU A 184 -1.93 7.25 3.11
CA LEU A 184 -2.99 7.61 2.17
C LEU A 184 -2.48 8.41 0.96
N ALA A 185 -1.47 9.26 1.15
CA ALA A 185 -0.91 10.10 0.09
C ALA A 185 0.03 9.33 -0.85
N GLY A 186 0.81 8.37 -0.34
CA GLY A 186 1.69 7.49 -1.13
C GLY A 186 1.03 6.17 -1.53
N GLY A 187 -0.30 6.15 -1.57
CA GLY A 187 -1.17 4.99 -1.65
C GLY A 187 -0.98 4.11 -2.87
#